data_AF-A0A8H6MTE5-F1
#
_entry.id   AF-A0A8H6MTE5-F1
#
_cell.length_a   1.000
_cell.length_b   1.000
_cell.length_c   1.000
_cell.angle_alpha   90.00
_cell.angle_beta   90.00
_cell.angle_gamma   90.00
#
_symmetry.space_group_name_H-M   'P 1'
#
loop_
_entity.id
_entity.type
_entity.pdbx_description
1 polymer ?
#
loop_
_entity_poly.entity_id
_entity_poly.type
_entity_poly.pdbx_seq_one_letter_code
_entity_poly.pdbx_strand_id
1 'polypeptide(L)'
;AEALIRFGDNPISNKRGIWPAFWLLGDAIRRGVDWPRCGEVDVLETVNGQLTGYGTVHCDQNPGGACNEPNGIGGSTQIPDQGWHSWRVQWDRRPGSWRDETITWFRDGVHFHQVSGARVGSEGVWRTLCGAPVFFILNVAVGGNWPGNPDGSTLGGYGSMMETAYVAVYQS
;
A
#
# COMPACT_ATOMS: atom_id res chain seq x y z
N ALA A 1 3.90 -1.36 -10.80
CA ALA A 1 4.87 -0.54 -10.04
C ALA A 1 5.54 -1.42 -9.00
N GLU A 2 6.83 -1.25 -8.78
CA GLU A 2 7.63 -2.11 -7.91
C GLU A 2 8.66 -1.29 -7.13
N ALA A 3 8.96 -1.71 -5.90
CA ALA A 3 10.11 -1.22 -5.15
C ALA A 3 10.82 -2.38 -4.45
N LEU A 4 12.15 -2.28 -4.33
CA LEU A 4 12.95 -3.17 -3.49
C LEU A 4 13.26 -2.44 -2.18
N ILE A 5 12.72 -2.97 -1.08
CA ILE A 5 12.70 -2.30 0.22
C ILE A 5 13.27 -3.24 1.29
N ARG A 6 14.04 -2.69 2.21
CA ARG A 6 14.41 -3.33 3.48
C ARG A 6 14.07 -2.43 4.66
N PHE A 7 14.06 -3.02 5.85
CA PHE A 7 13.78 -2.31 7.09
C PHE A 7 14.96 -2.39 8.05
N GLY A 8 14.99 -1.49 9.02
CA GLY A 8 15.98 -1.55 10.10
C GLY A 8 15.83 -2.80 10.98
N ASP A 9 16.80 -3.06 11.84
CA ASP A 9 16.93 -4.30 12.63
C ASP A 9 16.75 -4.11 14.14
N ASN A 10 16.23 -2.96 14.61
CA ASN A 10 15.81 -2.83 16.01
C ASN A 10 14.84 -3.96 16.37
N PRO A 11 14.86 -4.49 17.60
CA PRO A 11 13.91 -5.50 18.03
C PRO A 11 12.47 -5.02 17.83
N ILE A 12 11.56 -5.93 17.47
CA ILE A 12 10.14 -5.62 17.24
C ILE A 12 9.54 -4.90 18.46
N SER A 13 9.93 -5.31 19.67
CA SER A 13 9.53 -4.67 20.94
C SER A 13 9.86 -3.19 21.04
N ASN A 14 10.84 -2.71 20.26
CA ASN A 14 11.33 -1.33 20.27
C ASN A 14 10.85 -0.52 19.05
N LYS A 15 9.90 -1.05 18.27
CA LYS A 15 9.41 -0.40 17.05
C LYS A 15 7.98 0.11 17.14
N ARG A 16 7.39 0.13 18.34
CA ARG A 16 6.04 0.68 18.53
C ARG A 16 5.93 2.08 17.94
N GLY A 17 4.88 2.31 17.14
CA GLY A 17 4.62 3.57 16.46
C GLY A 17 5.29 3.71 15.09
N ILE A 18 6.22 2.84 14.70
CA ILE A 18 6.91 2.93 13.40
C ILE A 18 6.02 2.33 12.30
N TRP A 19 5.75 3.10 11.25
CA TRP A 19 4.87 2.70 10.15
C TRP A 19 5.48 3.06 8.78
N PRO A 20 6.31 2.16 8.21
CA PRO A 20 6.79 2.28 6.85
C PRO A 20 5.68 2.02 5.83
N ALA A 21 5.65 2.81 4.75
CA ALA A 21 4.70 2.63 3.67
C ALA A 21 5.34 2.94 2.29
N PHE A 22 4.96 2.14 1.30
CA PHE A 22 5.14 2.38 -0.13
C PHE A 22 3.77 2.28 -0.81
N TRP A 23 3.31 3.39 -1.36
CA TRP A 23 1.93 3.53 -1.82
C TRP A 23 1.82 4.53 -2.96
N LEU A 24 0.64 4.55 -3.58
CA LEU A 24 0.29 5.45 -4.67
C LEU A 24 -0.99 6.20 -4.34
N LEU A 25 -1.05 7.47 -4.73
CA LEU A 25 -2.22 8.30 -4.55
C LEU A 25 -2.62 8.94 -5.88
N GLY A 26 -3.92 9.02 -6.16
CA GLY A 26 -4.44 9.64 -7.38
C GLY A 26 -4.08 11.12 -7.47
N ASP A 27 -3.56 11.55 -8.63
CA ASP A 27 -3.19 12.94 -8.90
C ASP A 27 -4.37 13.92 -8.74
N ALA A 28 -5.61 13.40 -8.86
CA ALA A 28 -6.83 14.14 -8.66
C ALA A 28 -6.91 14.84 -7.28
N ILE A 29 -6.23 14.33 -6.25
CA ILE A 29 -6.16 14.99 -4.94
C ILE A 29 -5.52 16.38 -5.01
N ARG A 30 -4.56 16.56 -5.92
CA ARG A 30 -3.90 17.86 -6.18
C ARG A 30 -4.79 18.82 -6.97
N ARG A 31 -5.95 18.35 -7.44
CA ARG A 31 -6.92 19.09 -8.25
C ARG A 31 -8.27 19.26 -7.54
N GLY A 32 -8.31 18.99 -6.23
CA GLY A 32 -9.50 19.21 -5.39
C GLY A 32 -10.45 18.02 -5.29
N VAL A 33 -10.03 16.80 -5.65
CA VAL A 33 -10.81 15.57 -5.37
C VAL A 33 -10.35 14.98 -4.04
N ASP A 34 -11.22 14.99 -3.03
CA ASP A 34 -10.85 14.52 -1.69
C ASP A 34 -10.59 13.01 -1.61
N TRP A 35 -9.84 12.60 -0.60
CA TRP A 35 -9.71 11.19 -0.22
C TRP A 35 -11.04 10.65 0.33
N PRO A 36 -11.45 9.41 0.02
CA PRO A 36 -10.77 8.40 -0.80
C PRO A 36 -11.18 8.44 -2.28
N ARG A 37 -11.94 9.46 -2.71
CA ARG A 37 -12.43 9.58 -4.11
C ARG A 37 -11.31 9.72 -5.13
N CYS A 38 -10.16 10.27 -4.72
CA CYS A 38 -8.98 10.35 -5.56
C CYS A 38 -8.39 8.97 -5.92
N GLY A 39 -8.70 7.92 -5.16
CA GLY A 39 -8.11 6.60 -5.29
C GLY A 39 -6.73 6.50 -4.65
N GLU A 40 -6.49 5.40 -3.96
CA GLU A 40 -5.23 5.08 -3.27
C GLU A 40 -4.94 3.59 -3.39
N VAL A 41 -3.66 3.26 -3.58
CA VAL A 41 -3.17 1.89 -3.73
C VAL A 41 -1.93 1.72 -2.86
N ASP A 42 -2.08 1.06 -1.72
CA ASP A 42 -0.98 0.75 -0.82
C ASP A 42 -0.29 -0.52 -1.29
N VAL A 43 0.95 -0.41 -1.77
CA VAL A 43 1.71 -1.55 -2.27
C VAL A 43 2.28 -2.35 -1.09
N LEU A 44 2.71 -1.63 -0.07
CA LEU A 44 3.24 -2.16 1.18
C LEU A 44 2.95 -1.17 2.30
N GLU A 45 2.31 -1.67 3.35
CA GLU A 45 2.36 -1.08 4.68
C GLU A 45 2.80 -2.13 5.69
N THR A 46 3.53 -1.70 6.71
CA THR A 46 3.79 -2.50 7.90
C THR A 46 3.85 -1.60 9.12
N VAL A 47 3.57 -2.13 10.30
CA VAL A 47 3.53 -1.36 11.54
C VAL A 47 4.30 -2.07 12.64
N ASN A 48 4.85 -1.30 13.57
CA ASN A 48 5.45 -1.80 14.80
C ASN A 48 6.60 -2.80 14.59
N GLY A 49 7.24 -2.77 13.41
CA GLY A 49 8.28 -3.73 13.03
C GLY A 49 7.80 -5.15 12.82
N GLN A 50 6.48 -5.38 12.73
CA GLN A 50 5.92 -6.70 12.51
C GLN A 50 6.39 -7.28 11.17
N LEU A 51 6.55 -8.60 11.12
CA LEU A 51 6.87 -9.32 9.90
C LEU A 51 5.61 -9.67 9.09
N THR A 52 4.72 -8.69 8.96
CA THR A 52 3.51 -8.74 8.14
C THR A 52 3.47 -7.50 7.27
N GLY A 53 3.28 -7.70 5.97
CA GLY A 53 3.04 -6.63 5.00
C GLY A 53 1.59 -6.64 4.56
N TYR A 54 1.03 -5.44 4.37
CA TYR A 54 -0.34 -5.21 3.95
C TYR A 54 -0.34 -4.53 2.58
N GLY A 55 -1.29 -4.91 1.75
CA GLY A 55 -1.57 -4.25 0.48
C GLY A 55 -3.06 -3.99 0.35
N THR A 56 -3.42 -2.74 0.05
CA THR A 56 -4.79 -2.24 0.21
C THR A 56 -5.15 -1.31 -0.95
N VAL A 57 -6.44 -1.23 -1.27
CA VAL A 57 -6.99 -0.10 -2.04
C VAL A 57 -7.98 0.65 -1.17
N HIS A 58 -7.92 1.97 -1.28
CA HIS A 58 -8.91 2.88 -0.72
C HIS A 58 -9.60 3.67 -1.84
N CYS A 59 -10.93 3.73 -1.79
CA CYS A 59 -11.73 4.30 -2.86
C CYS A 59 -13.14 4.74 -2.42
N ASP A 60 -13.83 5.46 -3.32
CA ASP A 60 -15.24 5.83 -3.21
C ASP A 60 -15.56 6.82 -2.08
N GLN A 61 -15.95 6.36 -0.90
CA GLN A 61 -16.39 7.24 0.18
C GLN A 61 -16.00 6.70 1.56
N ASN A 62 -15.75 7.61 2.49
CA ASN A 62 -15.50 7.28 3.89
C ASN A 62 -16.60 7.90 4.78
N PRO A 63 -17.30 7.11 5.62
CA PRO A 63 -17.16 5.66 5.83
C PRO A 63 -17.91 4.78 4.81
N GLY A 64 -17.47 3.52 4.71
CA GLY A 64 -18.12 2.49 3.89
C GLY A 64 -17.75 2.56 2.40
N GLY A 65 -18.77 2.68 1.54
CA GLY A 65 -18.56 2.71 0.09
C GLY A 65 -18.07 1.39 -0.50
N ALA A 66 -17.71 1.44 -1.78
CA ALA A 66 -17.22 0.29 -2.54
C ALA A 66 -15.97 -0.37 -1.92
N CYS A 67 -15.14 0.41 -1.21
CA CYS A 67 -13.90 -0.06 -0.59
C CYS A 67 -14.00 -0.35 0.92
N ASN A 68 -15.17 -0.20 1.57
CA ASN A 68 -15.34 -0.45 3.02
C ASN A 68 -14.42 0.42 3.91
N GLU A 69 -14.43 1.72 3.65
CA GLU A 69 -13.59 2.69 4.35
C GLU A 69 -13.96 2.86 5.83
N PRO A 70 -12.97 3.12 6.70
CA PRO A 70 -11.57 3.43 6.39
C PRO A 70 -10.66 2.19 6.26
N ASN A 71 -11.21 0.97 6.23
CA ASN A 71 -10.39 -0.25 6.21
C ASN A 71 -9.83 -0.58 4.82
N GLY A 72 -10.49 -0.12 3.75
CA GLY A 72 -10.13 -0.49 2.38
C GLY A 72 -10.41 -1.97 2.05
N ILE A 73 -10.03 -2.36 0.83
CA ILE A 73 -10.03 -3.78 0.39
C ILE A 73 -8.60 -4.30 0.49
N GLY A 74 -8.22 -4.77 1.67
CA GLY A 74 -6.87 -5.21 1.98
C GLY A 74 -6.64 -6.71 1.93
N GLY A 75 -5.38 -7.09 1.75
CA GLY A 75 -4.83 -8.42 1.95
C GLY A 75 -3.48 -8.32 2.67
N SER A 76 -2.95 -9.45 3.15
CA SER A 76 -1.67 -9.45 3.87
C SER A 76 -0.79 -10.64 3.49
N THR A 77 0.51 -10.50 3.76
CA THR A 77 1.50 -11.55 3.60
C THR A 77 2.53 -11.48 4.71
N GLN A 78 3.16 -12.62 5.01
CA GLN A 78 4.31 -12.63 5.92
C GLN A 78 5.55 -12.07 5.22
N ILE A 79 6.34 -11.30 5.96
CA ILE A 79 7.65 -10.82 5.53
C ILE A 79 8.68 -11.80 6.11
N PRO A 80 9.52 -12.45 5.29
CA PRO A 80 10.46 -13.47 5.78
C PRO A 80 11.43 -12.93 6.85
N ASP A 81 11.97 -11.72 6.63
CA ASP A 81 12.87 -11.04 7.54
C ASP A 81 12.86 -9.51 7.29
N GLN A 82 13.74 -8.75 7.93
CA GLN A 82 13.85 -7.29 7.73
C GLN A 82 14.74 -6.93 6.51
N GLY A 83 15.19 -7.92 5.75
CA GLY A 83 16.06 -7.78 4.59
C GLY A 83 15.35 -7.23 3.36
N TRP A 84 16.03 -7.36 2.21
CA TRP A 84 15.53 -6.82 0.95
C TRP A 84 14.42 -7.70 0.37
N HIS A 85 13.24 -7.13 0.21
CA HIS A 85 12.09 -7.77 -0.42
C HIS A 85 11.51 -6.86 -1.51
N SER A 86 11.10 -7.47 -2.64
CA SER A 86 10.42 -6.72 -3.69
C SER A 86 8.93 -6.66 -3.42
N TRP A 87 8.35 -5.46 -3.56
CA TRP A 87 6.94 -5.19 -3.34
C TRP A 87 6.36 -4.58 -4.60
N ARG A 88 5.34 -5.23 -5.16
CA ARG A 88 4.81 -4.87 -6.48
C ARG A 88 3.29 -4.89 -6.51
N VAL A 89 2.73 -3.88 -7.17
CA VAL A 89 1.37 -3.93 -7.72
C VAL A 89 1.42 -4.03 -9.24
N GLN A 90 0.54 -4.87 -9.79
CA GLN A 90 0.32 -5.02 -11.22
C GLN A 90 -1.14 -4.68 -11.54
N TRP A 91 -1.35 -3.75 -12.47
CA TRP A 91 -2.65 -3.52 -13.09
C TRP A 91 -2.74 -4.35 -14.38
N ASP A 92 -3.60 -5.36 -14.42
CA ASP A 92 -3.91 -6.10 -15.64
C ASP A 92 -5.17 -5.53 -16.28
N ARG A 93 -4.99 -4.83 -17.41
CA ARG A 93 -6.07 -4.18 -18.17
C ARG A 93 -6.33 -4.83 -19.53
N ARG A 94 -5.70 -5.97 -19.80
CA ARG A 94 -5.85 -6.74 -21.05
C ARG A 94 -7.26 -7.30 -21.29
N PRO A 95 -8.07 -7.65 -20.27
CA PRO A 95 -9.38 -8.29 -20.49
C PRO A 95 -10.44 -7.50 -21.29
N GLY A 96 -10.20 -6.24 -21.64
CA GLY A 96 -11.10 -5.43 -22.47
C GLY A 96 -12.41 -4.99 -21.78
N SER A 97 -12.73 -5.59 -20.64
CA SER A 97 -13.86 -5.28 -19.76
C SER A 97 -13.32 -4.82 -18.41
N TRP A 98 -13.76 -3.64 -17.94
CA TRP A 98 -13.33 -3.09 -16.65
C TRP A 98 -13.61 -4.02 -15.47
N ARG A 99 -14.63 -4.88 -15.60
CA ARG A 99 -15.02 -5.85 -14.56
C ARG A 99 -13.96 -6.93 -14.35
N ASP A 100 -13.26 -7.28 -15.42
CA ASP A 100 -12.27 -8.36 -15.46
C ASP A 100 -10.84 -7.83 -15.32
N GLU A 101 -10.64 -6.52 -15.39
CA GLU A 101 -9.36 -5.89 -15.01
C GLU A 101 -9.05 -6.16 -13.53
N THR A 102 -7.77 -6.26 -13.20
CA THR A 102 -7.33 -6.54 -11.82
C THR A 102 -6.17 -5.65 -11.36
N ILE A 103 -6.09 -5.42 -10.05
CA ILE A 103 -4.90 -4.97 -9.35
C ILE A 103 -4.43 -6.15 -8.51
N THR A 104 -3.17 -6.57 -8.67
CA THR A 104 -2.60 -7.74 -8.00
C THR A 104 -1.33 -7.35 -7.27
N TRP A 105 -1.22 -7.72 -6.00
CA TRP A 105 -0.07 -7.47 -5.15
C TRP A 105 0.85 -8.67 -5.07
N PHE A 106 2.15 -8.40 -5.05
CA PHE A 106 3.20 -9.40 -4.94
C PHE A 106 4.26 -8.98 -3.92
N ARG A 107 4.76 -9.96 -3.16
CA ARG A 107 6.01 -9.87 -2.41
C ARG A 107 6.99 -10.91 -2.96
N ASP A 108 8.16 -10.50 -3.40
CA ASP A 108 9.17 -11.38 -4.02
C ASP A 108 8.61 -12.21 -5.18
N GLY A 109 7.73 -11.60 -5.97
CA GLY A 109 7.02 -12.28 -7.07
C GLY A 109 5.90 -13.22 -6.64
N VAL A 110 5.66 -13.43 -5.34
CA VAL A 110 4.57 -14.23 -4.81
C VAL A 110 3.31 -13.38 -4.66
N HIS A 111 2.25 -13.75 -5.37
CA HIS A 111 0.94 -13.12 -5.27
C HIS A 111 0.34 -13.34 -3.87
N PHE A 112 -0.12 -12.27 -3.22
CA PHE A 112 -0.80 -12.38 -1.91
C PHE A 112 -2.16 -11.67 -1.81
N HIS A 113 -2.49 -10.77 -2.74
CA HIS A 113 -3.78 -10.09 -2.77
C HIS A 113 -4.17 -9.69 -4.20
N GLN A 114 -5.47 -9.66 -4.47
CA GLN A 114 -6.01 -9.21 -5.75
C GLN A 114 -7.39 -8.58 -5.58
N VAL A 115 -7.62 -7.48 -6.30
CA VAL A 115 -8.92 -6.82 -6.41
C VAL A 115 -9.27 -6.69 -7.89
N SER A 116 -10.51 -7.02 -8.26
CA SER A 116 -11.03 -6.84 -9.61
C SER A 116 -12.01 -5.68 -9.70
N GLY A 117 -12.22 -5.14 -10.90
CA GLY A 117 -13.26 -4.16 -11.12
C GLY A 117 -14.64 -4.68 -10.72
N ALA A 118 -14.94 -5.96 -10.99
CA ALA A 118 -16.18 -6.60 -10.55
C ALA A 118 -16.37 -6.56 -9.03
N ARG A 119 -15.29 -6.70 -8.24
CA ARG A 119 -15.34 -6.59 -6.78
C ARG A 119 -15.67 -5.17 -6.32
N VAL A 120 -15.10 -4.15 -6.99
CA VAL A 120 -15.42 -2.74 -6.70
C VAL A 120 -16.84 -2.38 -7.14
N GLY A 121 -17.34 -3.00 -8.21
CA GLY A 121 -18.75 -2.93 -8.62
C GLY A 121 -19.18 -1.63 -9.31
N SER A 122 -18.28 -0.65 -9.48
CA SER A 122 -18.54 0.62 -10.16
C SER A 122 -17.38 0.96 -11.10
N GLU A 123 -17.67 1.15 -12.39
CA GLU A 123 -16.63 1.50 -13.37
C GLU A 123 -15.97 2.83 -13.03
N GLY A 124 -16.77 3.85 -12.67
CA GLY A 124 -16.24 5.17 -12.34
C GLY A 124 -15.25 5.14 -11.18
N VAL A 125 -15.57 4.37 -10.13
CA VAL A 125 -14.67 4.17 -8.97
C VAL A 125 -13.46 3.32 -9.37
N TRP A 126 -13.66 2.23 -10.11
CA TRP A 126 -12.55 1.39 -10.58
C TRP A 126 -11.50 2.19 -11.38
N ARG A 127 -11.95 3.10 -12.24
CA ARG A 127 -11.06 3.95 -13.04
C ARG A 127 -10.21 4.91 -12.19
N THR A 128 -10.60 5.27 -10.96
CA THR A 128 -9.72 6.08 -10.08
C THR A 128 -8.52 5.27 -9.58
N LEU A 129 -8.64 3.94 -9.49
CA LEU A 129 -7.58 3.05 -9.01
C LEU A 129 -6.64 2.53 -10.11
N CYS A 130 -7.10 2.43 -11.36
CA CYS A 130 -6.35 1.79 -12.45
C CYS A 130 -6.31 2.58 -13.78
N GLY A 131 -7.11 3.64 -13.89
CA GLY A 131 -7.34 4.37 -15.13
C GLY A 131 -6.91 5.84 -15.09
N ALA A 132 -6.64 6.39 -13.91
CA ALA A 132 -6.25 7.77 -13.69
C ALA A 132 -4.74 7.89 -13.36
N PRO A 133 -4.12 9.06 -13.59
CA PRO A 133 -2.74 9.32 -13.16
C PRO A 133 -2.61 9.23 -11.64
N VAL A 134 -1.51 8.63 -11.18
CA VAL A 134 -1.13 8.46 -9.77
C VAL A 134 0.31 8.94 -9.58
N PHE A 135 0.68 9.24 -8.34
CA PHE A 135 2.07 9.51 -7.95
C PHE A 135 2.50 8.61 -6.79
N PHE A 136 3.80 8.32 -6.72
CA PHE A 136 4.38 7.50 -5.65
C PHE A 136 4.59 8.28 -4.36
N ILE A 137 4.41 7.58 -3.24
CA ILE A 137 4.74 8.06 -1.91
C ILE A 137 5.52 6.95 -1.20
N LEU A 138 6.64 7.34 -0.59
CA LEU A 138 7.42 6.51 0.30
C LEU A 138 7.63 7.29 1.59
N ASN A 139 7.25 6.72 2.73
CA ASN A 139 7.42 7.36 4.02
C ASN A 139 7.62 6.33 5.14
N VAL A 140 8.09 6.85 6.27
CA VAL A 140 8.00 6.18 7.57
C VAL A 140 7.23 7.12 8.49
N ALA A 141 5.96 6.82 8.72
CA ALA A 141 5.17 7.54 9.70
C ALA A 141 5.58 7.10 11.12
N VAL A 142 5.37 8.00 12.08
CA VAL A 142 5.68 7.79 13.50
C VAL A 142 4.44 8.14 14.31
N GLY A 143 3.77 7.13 14.85
CA GLY A 143 2.46 7.25 15.49
C GLY A 143 1.29 7.07 14.53
N GLY A 144 0.08 7.22 15.05
CA GLY A 144 -1.17 7.05 14.31
C GLY A 144 -2.12 6.06 14.99
N ASN A 145 -3.38 6.05 14.54
CA ASN A 145 -4.42 5.20 15.14
C ASN A 145 -4.09 3.71 15.02
N TRP A 146 -3.45 3.30 13.93
CA TRP A 146 -3.15 1.89 13.67
C TRP A 146 -1.89 1.38 14.42
N PRO A 147 -0.69 1.98 14.27
CA PRO A 147 0.48 1.52 15.01
C PRO A 147 0.41 1.88 16.50
N GLY A 148 -0.44 2.84 16.89
CA GLY A 148 -0.39 3.50 18.19
C GLY A 148 0.78 4.49 18.26
N ASN A 149 0.86 5.26 19.35
CA ASN A 149 1.97 6.18 19.56
C ASN A 149 3.24 5.43 19.99
N PRO A 150 4.44 5.94 19.61
CA PRO A 150 5.69 5.54 20.25
C PRO A 150 5.63 5.68 21.77
N ASP A 151 6.43 4.88 22.47
CA ASP A 151 6.63 5.02 23.91
C ASP A 151 8.13 5.12 24.25
N GLY A 152 8.45 5.15 25.54
CA GLY A 152 9.83 5.29 26.02
C GLY A 152 10.77 4.14 25.63
N SER A 153 10.24 3.02 25.11
CA SER A 153 11.03 1.92 24.57
C SER A 153 11.26 2.01 23.06
N THR A 154 10.55 2.89 22.34
CA THR A 154 10.69 3.03 20.90
C THR A 154 12.07 3.57 20.55
N LEU A 155 12.81 2.82 19.72
CA LEU A 155 14.10 3.23 19.17
C LEU A 155 13.94 3.78 17.75
N GLY A 156 14.68 4.83 17.43
CA GLY A 156 14.73 5.45 16.09
C GLY A 156 16.00 5.10 15.32
N GLY A 157 16.36 5.95 14.35
CA GLY A 157 17.60 5.82 13.56
C GLY A 157 17.57 4.66 12.56
N TYR A 158 18.75 4.18 12.15
CA TYR A 158 18.88 3.11 11.14
C TYR A 158 18.19 1.81 11.55
N GLY A 159 18.08 1.50 12.85
CA GLY A 159 17.36 0.31 13.31
C GLY A 159 15.83 0.37 13.10
N SER A 160 15.27 1.55 12.82
CA SER A 160 13.83 1.75 12.52
C SER A 160 13.60 2.42 11.17
N MET A 161 14.58 2.32 10.27
CA MET A 161 14.50 2.89 8.92
C MET A 161 13.61 2.06 7.98
N MET A 162 13.25 2.70 6.87
CA MET A 162 12.93 2.04 5.62
C MET A 162 13.98 2.49 4.60
N GLU A 163 14.63 1.53 3.95
CA GLU A 163 15.57 1.81 2.87
C GLU A 163 15.03 1.27 1.56
N THR A 164 15.17 2.06 0.49
CA THR A 164 14.65 1.75 -0.83
C THR A 164 15.79 1.72 -1.82
N ALA A 165 16.09 0.54 -2.38
CA ALA A 165 17.15 0.38 -3.37
C ALA A 165 16.72 0.94 -4.73
N TYR A 166 15.47 0.71 -5.12
CA TYR A 166 14.88 1.30 -6.32
C TYR A 166 13.36 1.41 -6.19
N VAL A 167 12.80 2.27 -7.04
CA VAL A 167 11.38 2.29 -7.43
C VAL A 167 11.32 2.24 -8.95
N ALA A 168 10.48 1.37 -9.50
CA ALA A 168 10.38 1.13 -10.93
C ALA A 168 8.93 1.03 -11.41
N VAL A 169 8.71 1.44 -12.66
CA VAL A 169 7.46 1.25 -13.39
C VAL A 169 7.77 0.47 -14.66
N TYR A 170 7.01 -0.60 -14.88
CA TYR A 170 7.09 -1.44 -16.06
C TYR A 170 5.74 -1.41 -16.78
N GLN A 171 5.76 -1.48 -18.10
CA GLN A 171 4.59 -1.55 -18.95
C GLN A 171 4.85 -2.58 -20.06
N SER A 172 3.82 -3.36 -20.39
CA SER A 172 3.85 -4.41 -21.42
C SER A 172 2.55 -4.42 -22.20
#